data_AF-A0A9D3A2B4-F1
#
_entry.id   AF-A0A9D3A2B4-F1
#
_cell.length_a   1.000
_cell.length_b   1.000
_cell.length_c   1.000
_cell.angle_alpha   90.00
_cell.angle_beta   90.00
_cell.angle_gamma   90.00
#
_symmetry.space_group_name_H-M   'P 1'
#
loop_
_entity.id
_entity.type
_entity.pdbx_description
1 polymer ?
#
loop_
_entity_poly.entity_id
_entity_poly.type
_entity_poly.pdbx_seq_one_letter_code
_entity_poly.pdbx_strand_id
1 'polypeptide(L)'
;MDETIAAALPEWKAIRPLFETWRRFMHECVSFWPGGGELHTKEHCERVLLHALTIGVRLGLSAEDLEALSACAVFHDSRRLDDGRDVGHGQRASDYYRECSRAAGFAHRDTGTEFDWRVALTIAYHDRDDAEGERATKAAAQGATEAEAALMIYRAFKDADALDRWRLGPHGLDPAFLRTEPAHQLVDFARRLVGTPPQETSC
;
A
#
# COMPACT_ATOMS: atom_id res chain seq x y z
N MET A 1 -9.67 -9.10 -7.54
CA MET A 1 -8.92 -8.48 -8.67
C MET A 1 -8.96 -9.39 -9.90
N ASP A 2 -9.02 -8.86 -11.14
CA ASP A 2 -8.93 -9.67 -12.37
C ASP A 2 -7.47 -10.09 -12.63
N GLU A 3 -7.16 -11.37 -12.42
CA GLU A 3 -5.82 -11.93 -12.61
C GLU A 3 -5.35 -11.86 -14.08
N THR A 4 -6.27 -11.77 -15.04
CA THR A 4 -5.95 -11.63 -16.46
C THR A 4 -5.25 -10.30 -16.74
N ILE A 5 -5.68 -9.24 -16.05
CA ILE A 5 -5.06 -7.91 -16.17
C ILE A 5 -3.70 -7.90 -15.46
N ALA A 6 -3.61 -8.47 -14.25
CA ALA A 6 -2.35 -8.57 -13.52
C ALA A 6 -1.28 -9.35 -14.32
N ALA A 7 -1.68 -10.41 -15.03
CA ALA A 7 -0.80 -11.21 -15.89
C ALA A 7 -0.20 -10.44 -17.09
N ALA A 8 -0.73 -9.26 -17.42
CA ALA A 8 -0.16 -8.39 -18.46
C ALA A 8 1.09 -7.63 -17.98
N LEU A 9 1.39 -7.60 -16.68
CA LEU A 9 2.62 -7.01 -16.16
C LEU A 9 3.82 -7.91 -16.47
N PRO A 10 4.91 -7.36 -17.07
CA PRO A 10 6.16 -8.10 -17.24
C PRO A 10 6.71 -8.66 -15.91
N GLU A 11 6.47 -7.94 -14.81
CA GLU A 11 6.91 -8.29 -13.46
C GLU A 11 6.08 -9.40 -12.81
N TRP A 12 4.90 -9.74 -13.37
CA TRP A 12 3.91 -10.61 -12.73
C TRP A 12 4.52 -11.93 -12.25
N LYS A 13 5.31 -12.58 -13.11
CA LYS A 13 5.96 -13.86 -12.76
C LYS A 13 6.87 -13.74 -11.52
N ALA A 14 7.53 -12.60 -11.35
CA ALA A 14 8.43 -12.35 -10.23
C ALA A 14 7.66 -11.99 -8.95
N ILE A 15 6.62 -11.17 -9.04
CA ILE A 15 5.89 -10.67 -7.86
C ILE A 15 4.78 -11.61 -7.38
N ARG A 16 4.24 -12.46 -8.25
CA ARG A 16 3.07 -13.31 -7.96
C ARG A 16 3.20 -14.15 -6.67
N PRO A 17 4.32 -14.84 -6.38
CA PRO A 17 4.43 -15.64 -5.17
C PRO A 17 4.28 -14.80 -3.88
N LEU A 18 4.91 -13.62 -3.86
CA LEU A 18 4.84 -12.71 -2.71
C LEU A 18 3.45 -12.06 -2.61
N PHE A 19 2.88 -11.68 -3.76
CA PHE A 19 1.51 -11.18 -3.85
C PHE A 19 0.50 -12.17 -3.27
N GLU A 20 0.52 -13.44 -3.69
CA GLU A 20 -0.41 -14.47 -3.22
C GLU A 20 -0.25 -14.74 -1.73
N THR A 21 0.99 -14.71 -1.23
CA THR A 21 1.31 -14.88 0.19
C THR A 21 0.67 -13.77 1.04
N TRP A 22 0.94 -12.51 0.69
CA TRP A 22 0.41 -11.37 1.44
C TRP A 22 -1.08 -11.14 1.26
N ARG A 23 -1.61 -11.47 0.08
CA ARG A 23 -3.05 -11.48 -0.16
C ARG A 23 -3.75 -12.46 0.77
N ARG A 24 -3.28 -13.71 0.83
CA ARG A 24 -3.83 -14.73 1.74
C ARG A 24 -3.76 -14.27 3.20
N PHE A 25 -2.60 -13.76 3.61
CA PHE A 25 -2.41 -13.21 4.95
C PHE A 25 -3.39 -12.08 5.29
N MET A 26 -3.60 -11.13 4.38
CA MET A 26 -4.58 -10.06 4.57
C MET A 26 -6.00 -10.60 4.75
N HIS A 27 -6.37 -11.61 3.98
CA HIS A 27 -7.70 -12.22 4.06
C HIS A 27 -7.91 -12.99 5.35
N GLU A 28 -6.90 -13.73 5.82
CA GLU A 28 -7.00 -14.65 6.95
C GLU A 28 -6.65 -14.01 8.31
N CYS A 29 -5.72 -13.05 8.33
CA CYS A 29 -5.11 -12.54 9.56
C CYS A 29 -5.38 -11.06 9.84
N VAL A 30 -5.63 -10.25 8.79
CA VAL A 30 -5.86 -8.81 8.96
C VAL A 30 -7.36 -8.52 9.08
N SER A 31 -7.75 -8.05 10.26
CA SER A 31 -9.12 -7.58 10.52
C SER A 31 -9.26 -6.14 10.05
N PHE A 32 -10.30 -5.84 9.28
CA PHE A 32 -10.67 -4.46 8.91
C PHE A 32 -11.75 -3.96 9.87
N TRP A 33 -11.74 -2.65 10.15
CA TRP A 33 -12.76 -2.05 11.00
C TRP A 33 -14.16 -2.20 10.36
N PRO A 34 -15.18 -2.74 11.06
CA PRO A 34 -16.49 -3.02 10.46
C PRO A 34 -17.25 -1.79 9.94
N GLY A 35 -16.91 -0.59 10.42
CA GLY A 35 -17.53 0.67 9.99
C GLY A 35 -16.86 1.34 8.77
N GLY A 36 -15.75 0.81 8.26
CA GLY A 36 -14.85 1.47 7.30
C GLY A 36 -15.37 1.67 5.87
N GLY A 37 -16.66 1.43 5.62
CA GLY A 37 -17.29 1.66 4.32
C GLY A 37 -16.89 0.68 3.20
N GLU A 38 -17.46 0.85 2.01
CA GLU A 38 -17.33 -0.09 0.88
C GLU A 38 -16.18 0.29 -0.08
N LEU A 39 -15.56 1.47 0.08
CA LEU A 39 -14.50 1.94 -0.82
C LEU A 39 -13.09 1.53 -0.39
N HIS A 40 -12.93 1.17 0.88
CA HIS A 40 -11.65 0.86 1.53
C HIS A 40 -11.59 -0.60 2.00
N THR A 41 -11.95 -1.47 1.07
CA THR A 41 -12.08 -2.91 1.31
C THR A 41 -10.77 -3.64 1.06
N LYS A 42 -10.75 -4.95 1.35
CA LYS A 42 -9.62 -5.82 1.01
C LYS A 42 -9.30 -5.77 -0.49
N GLU A 43 -10.28 -5.57 -1.37
CA GLU A 43 -10.07 -5.43 -2.81
C GLU A 43 -9.24 -4.18 -3.17
N HIS A 44 -9.40 -3.06 -2.45
CA HIS A 44 -8.53 -1.90 -2.58
C HIS A 44 -7.09 -2.26 -2.19
N CYS A 45 -6.91 -2.85 -1.00
CA CYS A 45 -5.59 -3.26 -0.54
C CYS A 45 -4.93 -4.33 -1.44
N GLU A 46 -5.70 -5.21 -2.09
CA GLU A 46 -5.16 -6.13 -3.12
C GLU A 46 -4.54 -5.38 -4.30
N ARG A 47 -5.23 -4.35 -4.82
CA ARG A 47 -4.71 -3.56 -5.96
C ARG A 47 -3.50 -2.72 -5.54
N VAL A 48 -3.53 -2.13 -4.34
CA VAL A 48 -2.38 -1.42 -3.77
C VAL A 48 -1.19 -2.35 -3.57
N LEU A 49 -1.40 -3.59 -3.09
CA LEU A 49 -0.33 -4.60 -2.96
C LEU A 49 0.30 -4.92 -4.32
N LEU A 50 -0.50 -5.09 -5.38
CA LEU A 50 0.01 -5.31 -6.73
C LEU A 50 0.86 -4.13 -7.22
N HIS A 51 0.37 -2.90 -7.05
CA HIS A 51 1.11 -1.69 -7.43
C HIS A 51 2.40 -1.53 -6.64
N ALA A 52 2.38 -1.73 -5.32
CA ALA A 52 3.53 -1.60 -4.44
C ALA A 52 4.64 -2.58 -4.84
N LEU A 53 4.30 -3.86 -5.07
CA LEU A 53 5.27 -4.87 -5.52
C LEU A 53 5.83 -4.55 -6.91
N THR A 54 5.00 -4.08 -7.83
CA THR A 54 5.43 -3.72 -9.19
C THR A 54 6.38 -2.52 -9.16
N ILE A 55 6.04 -1.47 -8.41
CA ILE A 55 6.91 -0.30 -8.22
C ILE A 55 8.22 -0.72 -7.56
N GLY A 56 8.16 -1.51 -6.48
CA GLY A 56 9.35 -1.96 -5.76
C GLY A 56 10.31 -2.76 -6.63
N VAL A 57 9.81 -3.69 -7.44
CA VAL A 57 10.65 -4.44 -8.39
C VAL A 57 11.29 -3.52 -9.44
N ARG A 58 10.54 -2.54 -9.98
CA ARG A 58 11.09 -1.58 -10.96
C ARG A 58 12.12 -0.63 -10.37
N LEU A 59 12.02 -0.32 -9.08
CA LEU A 59 13.02 0.45 -8.33
C LEU A 59 14.23 -0.40 -7.92
N GLY A 60 14.20 -1.72 -8.14
CA GLY A 60 15.28 -2.62 -7.74
C GLY A 60 15.38 -2.81 -6.22
N LEU A 61 14.25 -2.71 -5.50
CA LEU A 61 14.22 -2.88 -4.06
C LEU A 61 14.57 -4.32 -3.63
N SER A 62 15.12 -4.45 -2.43
CA SER A 62 15.49 -5.74 -1.86
C SER A 62 14.25 -6.59 -1.53
N ALA A 63 14.44 -7.89 -1.32
CA ALA A 63 13.35 -8.76 -0.87
C ALA A 63 12.75 -8.27 0.47
N GLU A 64 13.59 -7.79 1.39
CA GLU A 64 13.17 -7.22 2.68
C GLU A 64 12.29 -5.97 2.50
N ASP A 65 12.67 -5.07 1.58
CA ASP A 65 11.88 -3.87 1.30
C ASP A 65 10.55 -4.20 0.59
N LEU A 66 10.50 -5.26 -0.21
CA LEU A 66 9.27 -5.76 -0.83
C LEU A 66 8.31 -6.37 0.22
N GLU A 67 8.85 -7.08 1.21
CA GLU A 67 8.08 -7.54 2.39
C GLU A 67 7.51 -6.34 3.16
N ALA A 68 8.33 -5.30 3.40
CA ALA A 68 7.90 -4.08 4.06
C ALA A 68 6.78 -3.34 3.28
N LEU A 69 6.92 -3.20 1.95
CA LEU A 69 5.87 -2.62 1.10
C LEU A 69 4.58 -3.43 1.14
N SER A 70 4.71 -4.77 1.16
CA SER A 70 3.55 -5.66 1.24
C SER A 70 2.81 -5.49 2.55
N ALA A 71 3.54 -5.39 3.67
CA ALA A 71 2.96 -5.07 4.97
C ALA A 71 2.25 -3.70 4.95
N CYS A 72 2.86 -2.66 4.36
CA CYS A 72 2.19 -1.36 4.22
C CYS A 72 0.84 -1.49 3.49
N ALA A 73 0.84 -2.17 2.34
CA ALA A 73 -0.36 -2.36 1.52
C ALA A 73 -1.51 -3.05 2.28
N VAL A 74 -1.23 -4.12 3.01
CA VAL A 74 -2.30 -4.89 3.66
C VAL A 74 -2.86 -4.23 4.93
N PHE A 75 -2.09 -3.35 5.57
CA PHE A 75 -2.50 -2.73 6.85
C PHE A 75 -3.03 -1.31 6.74
N HIS A 76 -2.60 -0.50 5.75
CA HIS A 76 -2.76 0.97 5.81
C HIS A 76 -4.18 1.48 6.08
N ASP A 77 -5.18 0.85 5.46
CA ASP A 77 -6.60 1.22 5.57
C ASP A 77 -7.40 0.30 6.52
N SER A 78 -6.75 -0.63 7.22
CA SER A 78 -7.42 -1.60 8.11
C SER A 78 -8.19 -0.96 9.27
N ARG A 79 -7.96 0.32 9.57
CA ARG A 79 -8.51 1.05 10.72
C ARG A 79 -9.23 2.35 10.36
N ARG A 80 -9.79 2.42 9.15
CA ARG A 80 -10.73 3.49 8.79
C ARG A 80 -12.04 3.40 9.57
N LEU A 81 -12.57 4.53 9.98
CA LEU A 81 -13.87 4.65 10.66
C LEU A 81 -15.01 4.94 9.67
N ASP A 82 -14.71 5.56 8.54
CA ASP A 82 -15.65 5.83 7.44
C ASP A 82 -14.92 6.02 6.08
N ASP A 83 -15.71 6.09 4.99
CA ASP A 83 -15.25 6.33 3.60
C ASP A 83 -14.85 7.81 3.32
N GLY A 84 -15.03 8.71 4.28
CA GLY A 84 -14.78 10.14 4.16
C GLY A 84 -13.33 10.54 4.47
N ARG A 85 -13.14 11.80 4.86
CA ARG A 85 -11.84 12.36 5.22
C ARG A 85 -11.47 11.98 6.66
N ASP A 86 -11.16 10.70 6.87
CA ASP A 86 -10.75 10.14 8.16
C ASP A 86 -9.26 10.35 8.45
N VAL A 87 -8.79 11.60 8.58
CA VAL A 87 -7.37 11.87 8.89
C VAL A 87 -7.02 11.29 10.26
N GLY A 88 -5.93 10.53 10.32
CA GLY A 88 -5.47 9.79 11.49
C GLY A 88 -5.71 8.28 11.42
N HIS A 89 -6.41 7.77 10.39
CA HIS A 89 -6.55 6.32 10.20
C HIS A 89 -5.20 5.63 10.00
N GLY A 90 -4.24 6.31 9.35
CA GLY A 90 -2.88 5.81 9.23
C GLY A 90 -2.27 5.50 10.59
N GLN A 91 -2.41 6.39 11.57
CA GLN A 91 -1.87 6.15 12.92
C GLN A 91 -2.52 4.93 13.58
N ARG A 92 -3.85 4.81 13.51
CA ARG A 92 -4.57 3.66 14.08
C ARG A 92 -4.18 2.35 13.41
N ALA A 93 -3.99 2.36 12.09
CA ALA A 93 -3.51 1.20 11.34
C ALA A 93 -2.07 0.82 11.72
N SER A 94 -1.20 1.81 11.94
CA SER A 94 0.17 1.60 12.45
C SER A 94 0.16 0.96 13.83
N ASP A 95 -0.70 1.44 14.73
CA ASP A 95 -0.82 0.88 16.08
C ASP A 95 -1.32 -0.56 16.04
N TYR A 96 -2.30 -0.85 15.17
CA TYR A 96 -2.75 -2.22 14.92
C TYR A 96 -1.63 -3.11 14.35
N TYR A 97 -0.86 -2.64 13.37
CA TYR A 97 0.30 -3.38 12.85
C TYR A 97 1.32 -3.69 13.97
N ARG A 98 1.58 -2.76 14.89
CA ARG A 98 2.48 -2.97 16.03
C ARG A 98 1.95 -4.02 17.01
N GLU A 99 0.66 -4.02 17.29
CA GLU A 99 0.01 -5.03 18.14
C GLU A 99 0.13 -6.42 17.51
N CYS A 100 -0.22 -6.51 16.22
CA CYS A 100 -0.06 -7.69 15.39
C CYS A 100 1.37 -8.22 15.43
N SER A 101 2.38 -7.39 15.18
CA SER A 101 3.79 -7.78 15.19
C SER A 101 4.30 -8.31 16.55
N ARG A 102 3.58 -8.02 17.65
CA ARG A 102 3.91 -8.47 19.02
C ARG A 102 3.12 -9.69 19.47
N ALA A 103 2.01 -10.02 18.81
CA ALA A 103 1.16 -11.13 19.21
C ALA A 103 1.81 -12.47 18.84
N ALA A 104 2.02 -13.32 19.85
CA ALA A 104 2.46 -14.69 19.64
C ALA A 104 1.43 -15.43 18.76
N GLY A 105 1.80 -15.72 17.50
CA GLY A 105 0.92 -16.36 16.51
C GLY A 105 0.58 -15.51 15.29
N PHE A 106 0.99 -14.24 15.24
CA PHE A 106 0.80 -13.38 14.06
C PHE A 106 1.97 -13.44 13.06
N ALA A 107 3.13 -13.94 13.49
CA ALA A 107 4.16 -14.42 12.58
C ALA A 107 3.58 -15.58 11.78
N HIS A 108 3.02 -15.30 10.60
CA HIS A 108 2.61 -16.33 9.68
C HIS A 108 3.88 -17.14 9.34
N ARG A 109 3.77 -18.47 9.28
CA ARG A 109 4.92 -19.34 8.96
C ARG A 109 5.59 -19.00 7.62
N ASP A 110 4.89 -18.26 6.76
CA ASP A 110 5.34 -17.84 5.43
C ASP A 110 5.62 -16.32 5.32
N THR A 111 5.26 -15.49 6.29
CA THR A 111 5.63 -14.05 6.33
C THR A 111 6.26 -13.74 7.68
N GLY A 112 7.56 -13.51 7.71
CA GLY A 112 8.29 -13.11 8.91
C GLY A 112 7.91 -11.70 9.33
N THR A 113 6.72 -11.49 9.89
CA THR A 113 6.27 -10.18 10.38
C THR A 113 6.88 -9.90 11.75
N GLU A 114 8.21 -9.83 11.78
CA GLU A 114 8.89 -9.07 12.81
C GLU A 114 8.55 -7.59 12.64
N PHE A 115 8.62 -6.84 13.74
CA PHE A 115 8.30 -5.42 13.70
C PHE A 115 9.32 -4.66 12.86
N ASP A 116 8.84 -3.99 11.80
CA ASP A 116 9.61 -3.05 11.00
C ASP A 116 9.13 -1.62 11.25
N TRP A 117 10.05 -0.76 11.70
CA TRP A 117 9.74 0.64 11.99
C TRP A 117 9.35 1.43 10.74
N ARG A 118 9.91 1.08 9.57
CA ARG A 118 9.66 1.72 8.27
C ARG A 118 8.22 1.50 7.85
N VAL A 119 7.71 0.28 8.08
CA VAL A 119 6.30 -0.09 7.82
C VAL A 119 5.36 0.72 8.71
N ALA A 120 5.61 0.71 10.02
CA ALA A 120 4.76 1.42 10.97
C ALA A 120 4.73 2.93 10.67
N LEU A 121 5.87 3.54 10.33
CA LEU A 121 5.93 4.96 10.00
C LEU A 121 5.23 5.25 8.67
N THR A 122 5.48 4.43 7.65
CA THR A 122 4.85 4.60 6.34
C THR A 122 3.34 4.57 6.44
N ILE A 123 2.78 3.58 7.15
CA ILE A 123 1.36 3.50 7.43
C ILE A 123 0.88 4.71 8.25
N ALA A 124 1.60 5.11 9.29
CA ALA A 124 1.17 6.21 10.18
C ALA A 124 1.00 7.56 9.48
N TYR A 125 1.74 7.79 8.38
CA TYR A 125 1.82 9.07 7.67
C TYR A 125 1.30 9.02 6.23
N HIS A 126 0.76 7.89 5.76
CA HIS A 126 0.29 7.80 4.37
C HIS A 126 -0.91 8.71 4.09
N ASP A 127 -1.73 8.95 5.11
CA ASP A 127 -2.93 9.80 5.08
C ASP A 127 -2.66 11.27 5.39
N ARG A 128 -1.39 11.65 5.50
CA ARG A 128 -0.92 13.01 5.79
C ARG A 128 -0.15 13.60 4.61
N ASP A 129 0.20 14.87 4.78
CA ASP A 129 1.05 15.59 3.84
C ASP A 129 2.43 14.92 3.70
N ASP A 130 2.96 14.90 2.48
CA ASP A 130 4.24 14.27 2.15
C ASP A 130 5.38 14.87 2.97
N ALA A 131 5.40 16.18 3.18
CA ALA A 131 6.48 16.82 3.90
C ALA A 131 6.49 16.39 5.37
N GLU A 132 5.34 16.09 5.96
CA GLU A 132 5.26 15.53 7.31
C GLU A 132 5.85 14.11 7.37
N GLY A 133 5.41 13.22 6.48
CA GLY A 133 5.88 11.85 6.45
C GLY A 133 7.36 11.72 6.09
N GLU A 134 7.86 12.51 5.13
CA GLU A 134 9.28 12.52 4.78
C GLU A 134 10.16 13.04 5.93
N ARG A 135 9.71 14.08 6.65
CA ARG A 135 10.44 14.58 7.83
C ARG A 135 10.48 13.52 8.93
N ALA A 136 9.36 12.87 9.23
CA ALA A 136 9.29 11.82 10.22
C ALA A 136 10.19 10.64 9.85
N THR A 137 10.17 10.21 8.57
CA THR A 137 11.00 9.12 8.04
C THR A 137 12.48 9.41 8.23
N LYS A 138 12.93 10.61 7.84
CA LYS A 138 14.34 11.04 8.00
C LYS A 138 14.77 11.11 9.46
N ALA A 139 13.88 11.58 10.34
CA ALA A 139 14.18 11.72 11.76
C ALA A 139 14.30 10.38 12.51
N ALA A 140 13.64 9.33 12.02
CA ALA A 140 13.66 8.00 12.63
C ALA A 140 14.90 7.16 12.25
N ALA A 141 15.54 7.46 11.12
CA ALA A 141 16.67 6.70 10.59
C ALA A 141 18.00 7.01 11.29
N GLN A 142 18.87 6.01 11.37
CA GLN A 142 20.23 6.07 11.92
C GLN A 142 21.28 6.40 10.86
N GLY A 143 21.02 7.46 10.08
CA GLY A 143 21.94 7.98 9.06
C GLY A 143 21.32 8.12 7.68
N ALA A 144 22.07 8.71 6.75
CA ALA A 144 21.57 9.08 5.43
C ALA A 144 21.13 7.88 4.59
N THR A 145 21.90 6.79 4.59
CA THR A 145 21.61 5.60 3.79
C THR A 145 20.31 4.91 4.22
N GLU A 146 20.10 4.74 5.54
CA GLU A 146 18.86 4.17 6.06
C GLU A 146 17.67 5.10 5.80
N ALA A 147 17.87 6.43 5.93
CA ALA A 147 16.84 7.41 5.61
C ALA A 147 16.42 7.34 4.14
N GLU A 148 17.38 7.22 3.21
CA GLU A 148 17.11 7.07 1.78
C GLU A 148 16.33 5.78 1.48
N ALA A 149 16.72 4.65 2.07
CA ALA A 149 16.01 3.38 1.94
C ALA A 149 14.57 3.47 2.46
N ALA A 150 14.37 4.03 3.65
CA ALA A 150 13.03 4.20 4.23
C ALA A 150 12.15 5.17 3.43
N LEU A 151 12.73 6.24 2.86
CA LEU A 151 12.01 7.17 1.98
C LEU A 151 11.58 6.50 0.67
N MET A 152 12.37 5.58 0.12
CA MET A 152 11.97 4.82 -1.07
C MET A 152 10.72 3.98 -0.79
N ILE A 153 10.65 3.29 0.35
CA ILE A 153 9.46 2.55 0.78
C ILE A 153 8.27 3.50 0.93
N TYR A 154 8.45 4.62 1.65
CA TYR A 154 7.38 5.60 1.88
C TYR A 154 6.78 6.12 0.57
N ARG A 155 7.64 6.56 -0.36
CA ARG A 155 7.23 7.13 -1.65
C ARG A 155 6.60 6.09 -2.56
N ALA A 156 7.19 4.90 -2.66
CA ALA A 156 6.64 3.80 -3.45
C ALA A 156 5.26 3.38 -2.93
N PHE A 157 5.07 3.34 -1.61
CA PHE A 157 3.78 3.04 -1.01
C PHE A 157 2.72 4.12 -1.30
N LYS A 158 3.05 5.40 -1.10
CA LYS A 158 2.11 6.49 -1.41
C LYS A 158 1.69 6.50 -2.88
N ASP A 159 2.62 6.19 -3.78
CA ASP A 159 2.31 6.06 -5.19
C ASP A 159 1.40 4.86 -5.48
N ALA A 160 1.65 3.72 -4.83
CA ALA A 160 0.82 2.53 -4.98
C ALA A 160 -0.63 2.76 -4.51
N ASP A 161 -0.82 3.42 -3.37
CA ASP A 161 -2.15 3.83 -2.88
C ASP A 161 -2.81 4.85 -3.82
N ALA A 162 -2.05 5.86 -4.27
CA ALA A 162 -2.56 6.86 -5.21
C ALA A 162 -3.03 6.25 -6.53
N LEU A 163 -2.30 5.28 -7.10
CA LEU A 163 -2.67 4.62 -8.35
C LEU A 163 -4.04 3.94 -8.27
N ASP A 164 -4.43 3.43 -7.10
CA ASP A 164 -5.74 2.81 -6.94
C ASP A 164 -6.91 3.82 -6.83
N ARG A 165 -6.62 5.13 -6.81
CA ARG A 165 -7.66 6.16 -6.77
C ARG A 165 -8.47 6.24 -8.06
N TRP A 166 -8.06 5.59 -9.15
CA TRP A 166 -8.94 5.39 -10.31
C TRP A 166 -10.28 4.72 -9.95
N ARG A 167 -10.36 3.99 -8.81
CA ARG A 167 -11.62 3.48 -8.25
C ARG A 167 -12.62 4.56 -7.87
N LEU A 168 -12.14 5.77 -7.59
CA LEU A 168 -12.97 6.91 -7.20
C LEU A 168 -13.52 7.67 -8.42
N GLY A 169 -13.22 7.21 -9.64
CA GLY A 169 -13.70 7.80 -10.88
C GLY A 169 -12.58 8.38 -11.76
N PRO A 170 -12.94 9.00 -12.90
CA PRO A 170 -11.99 9.50 -13.91
C PRO A 170 -11.13 10.68 -13.44
N HIS A 171 -11.43 11.25 -12.28
CA HIS A 171 -10.68 12.35 -11.66
C HIS A 171 -10.08 11.96 -10.30
N GLY A 172 -10.09 10.67 -9.95
CA GLY A 172 -9.63 10.20 -8.65
C GLY A 172 -8.11 10.30 -8.43
N LEU A 173 -7.33 10.17 -9.51
CA LEU A 173 -5.87 10.33 -9.49
C LEU A 173 -5.46 11.64 -10.17
N ASP A 174 -4.61 12.41 -9.50
CA ASP A 174 -3.79 13.45 -10.12
C ASP A 174 -2.34 12.94 -10.25
N PRO A 175 -1.87 12.62 -11.48
CA PRO A 175 -0.53 12.10 -11.70
C PRO A 175 0.60 13.03 -11.25
N ALA A 176 0.36 14.33 -11.09
CA ALA A 176 1.37 15.28 -10.62
C ALA A 176 1.85 14.99 -9.19
N PHE A 177 1.08 14.23 -8.40
CA PHE A 177 1.42 13.81 -7.05
C PHE A 177 2.14 12.45 -6.99
N LEU A 178 2.39 11.79 -8.13
CA LEU A 178 3.20 10.56 -8.16
C LEU A 178 4.69 10.91 -8.03
N ARG A 179 5.38 10.19 -7.16
CA ARG A 179 6.74 10.50 -6.68
C ARG A 179 7.82 9.76 -7.46
N THR A 180 7.50 8.60 -8.00
CA THR A 180 8.45 7.68 -8.62
C THR A 180 8.16 7.49 -10.11
N GLU A 181 9.21 7.42 -10.92
CA GLU A 181 9.10 7.17 -12.36
C GLU A 181 8.31 5.87 -12.67
N PRO A 182 8.53 4.74 -11.96
CA PRO A 182 7.71 3.55 -12.15
C PRO A 182 6.21 3.77 -11.95
N ALA A 183 5.80 4.62 -10.99
CA ALA A 183 4.39 4.90 -10.76
C ALA A 183 3.75 5.66 -11.91
N HIS A 184 4.46 6.65 -12.47
CA HIS A 184 4.01 7.36 -13.68
C HIS A 184 3.77 6.40 -14.85
N GLN A 185 4.63 5.40 -15.02
CA GLN A 185 4.50 4.38 -16.06
C GLN A 185 3.35 3.38 -15.82
N LEU A 186 2.78 3.35 -14.61
CA LEU A 186 1.69 2.45 -14.23
C LEU A 186 0.30 3.09 -14.30
N VAL A 187 0.18 4.39 -14.59
CA VAL A 187 -1.11 5.11 -14.61
C VAL A 187 -2.15 4.42 -15.49
N ASP A 188 -1.81 4.11 -16.74
CA ASP A 188 -2.72 3.45 -17.67
C ASP A 188 -3.05 2.01 -17.25
N PHE A 189 -2.09 1.31 -16.65
CA PHE A 189 -2.29 -0.03 -16.12
C PHE A 189 -3.28 0.00 -14.94
N ALA A 190 -3.07 0.90 -13.98
CA ALA A 190 -3.91 1.09 -12.81
C ALA A 190 -5.35 1.42 -13.21
N ARG A 191 -5.54 2.30 -14.20
CA ARG A 191 -6.87 2.60 -14.74
C ARG A 191 -7.58 1.37 -15.30
N ARG A 192 -6.87 0.52 -16.05
CA ARG A 192 -7.45 -0.73 -16.59
C ARG A 192 -7.75 -1.74 -15.49
N LEU A 193 -6.89 -1.83 -14.48
CA LEU A 193 -7.01 -2.80 -13.38
C LEU A 193 -8.30 -2.63 -12.58
N VAL A 194 -8.77 -1.40 -12.41
CA VAL A 194 -10.04 -1.11 -11.74
C VAL A 194 -11.25 -1.39 -12.64
N GLY A 195 -11.08 -1.40 -13.96
CA GLY A 195 -12.15 -1.59 -14.94
C GLY A 195 -12.83 -0.28 -15.34
N THR A 196 -14.05 -0.35 -15.85
CA THR A 196 -14.83 0.86 -16.19
C THR A 196 -15.42 1.42 -14.89
N PRO A 197 -15.01 2.61 -14.42
CA PRO A 197 -15.68 3.23 -13.28
C PRO A 197 -17.16 3.46 -13.62
N PRO A 198 -18.09 3.36 -12.66
CA PRO A 198 -19.50 3.66 -12.91
C PRO A 198 -19.59 5.05 -13.55
N GLN A 199 -20.34 5.13 -14.66
CA GLN A 199 -20.57 6.42 -15.33
C GLN A 199 -21.19 7.39 -14.33
N GLU A 200 -20.68 8.62 -14.28
CA GLU A 200 -21.37 9.71 -13.59
C GLU A 200 -22.78 9.79 -14.16
N THR A 201 -23.78 9.44 -13.34
CA THR A 201 -25.16 9.78 -13.64
C THR A 201 -25.22 11.30 -13.61
N SER A 202 -25.21 11.91 -14.81
CA SER A 202 -25.48 13.32 -14.97
C SER A 202 -26.81 13.62 -14.28
N CYS A 203 -26.78 14.47 -13.26
CA CYS A 203 -27.97 15.08 -12.68
C CYS A 203 -28.64 15.99 -13.72
#